data_AF-K1THR6-F1
#
_entry.id   AF-K1THR6-F1
#
_cell.length_a   1.000
_cell.length_b   1.000
_cell.length_c   1.000
_cell.angle_alpha   90.00
_cell.angle_beta   90.00
_cell.angle_gamma   90.00
#
_symmetry.space_group_name_H-M   'P 1'
#
loop_
_entity.id
_entity.type
_entity.pdbx_description
1 polymer ?
#
loop_
_entity_poly.entity_id
_entity_poly.type
_entity_poly.pdbx_seq_one_letter_code
_entity_poly.pdbx_strand_id
1 'polypeptide(L)'
;MQIVGALFAGPFCLLYTYFAYGTFDMDKAGQIAVAPTMLLGFVFMGLYLWRKNYLTGDKHLYSPVSVPYLAWSLLAGMTSICIIGLLMSELTFLPNLLDQTFDILQSGWLGILCISVLGPVLEELLFRGAITKELLRRYSPAKAILFSGLIFGIFHL
;
A
#
# COMPACT_ATOMS: atom_id res chain seq x y z
N MET A 1 -4.61 7.36 -5.48
CA MET A 1 -4.65 8.52 -4.55
C MET A 1 -3.27 9.08 -4.20
N GLN A 2 -2.17 8.35 -4.43
CA GLN A 2 -0.81 8.86 -4.14
C GLN A 2 -0.44 10.10 -4.95
N ILE A 3 -0.87 10.23 -6.21
CA ILE A 3 -0.68 11.47 -6.99
C ILE A 3 -1.32 12.68 -6.28
N VAL A 4 -2.53 12.51 -5.73
CA VAL A 4 -3.22 13.57 -4.96
C VAL A 4 -2.47 13.85 -3.67
N GLY A 5 -1.97 12.82 -3.00
CA GLY A 5 -1.09 12.94 -1.84
C GLY A 5 0.17 13.74 -2.16
N ALA A 6 0.79 13.50 -3.32
CA ALA A 6 2.01 14.17 -3.77
C ALA A 6 1.78 15.65 -4.09
N LEU A 7 0.67 15.94 -4.79
CA LEU A 7 0.25 17.32 -5.07
C LEU A 7 0.00 18.11 -3.78
N PHE A 8 -0.45 17.44 -2.72
CA PHE A 8 -0.66 18.08 -1.44
C PHE A 8 0.63 18.20 -0.61
N ALA A 9 1.42 17.13 -0.48
CA ALA A 9 2.64 17.11 0.34
C ALA A 9 3.79 17.91 -0.27
N GLY A 10 3.95 17.86 -1.59
CA GLY A 10 5.10 18.44 -2.31
C GLY A 10 5.37 19.90 -1.98
N PRO A 11 4.37 20.81 -2.03
CA PRO A 11 4.56 22.22 -1.68
C PRO A 11 5.06 22.43 -0.25
N PHE A 12 4.56 21.67 0.73
CA PHE A 12 5.00 21.79 2.12
C PHE A 12 6.42 21.26 2.33
N CYS A 13 6.78 20.17 1.67
CA CYS A 13 8.15 19.64 1.69
C CYS A 13 9.13 20.63 1.04
N LEU A 14 8.74 21.28 -0.04
CA LEU A 14 9.54 22.31 -0.69
C LEU A 14 9.70 23.57 0.19
N LEU A 15 8.65 23.99 0.89
CA LEU A 15 8.75 25.07 1.87
C LEU A 15 9.66 24.70 3.04
N TYR A 16 9.57 23.45 3.52
CA TYR A 16 10.46 22.96 4.57
C TYR A 16 11.92 23.02 4.13
N THR A 17 12.28 22.61 2.90
CA THR A 17 13.67 22.68 2.46
C THR A 17 14.18 24.12 2.41
N TYR A 18 13.34 25.07 2.01
CA TYR A 18 13.67 26.49 2.07
C TYR A 18 13.96 26.97 3.50
N PHE A 19 13.11 26.63 4.48
CA PHE A 19 13.31 27.07 5.87
C PHE A 19 14.48 26.35 6.56
N ALA A 20 14.69 25.06 6.29
CA ALA A 20 15.71 24.26 6.95
C ALA A 20 17.11 24.43 6.34
N TYR A 21 17.18 24.63 5.02
CA TYR A 21 18.46 24.65 4.27
C TYR A 21 18.73 25.97 3.54
N GLY A 22 17.79 26.93 3.57
CA GLY A 22 17.95 28.25 2.94
C GLY A 22 17.79 28.27 1.43
N THR A 23 17.46 27.13 0.80
CA THR A 23 17.31 26.99 -0.65
C THR A 23 16.16 26.06 -1.02
N PHE A 24 15.52 26.32 -2.17
CA PHE A 24 14.54 25.42 -2.77
C PHE A 24 15.25 24.22 -3.43
N ASP A 25 15.63 23.25 -2.60
CA ASP A 25 16.25 22.00 -3.04
C ASP A 25 15.15 21.00 -3.43
N MET A 26 14.96 20.82 -4.74
CA MET A 26 13.91 19.96 -5.30
C MET A 26 14.19 18.47 -5.07
N ASP A 27 15.45 18.06 -5.09
CA ASP A 27 15.84 16.67 -4.91
C ASP A 27 15.61 16.22 -3.47
N LYS A 28 16.03 17.04 -2.50
CA LYS A 28 15.73 16.78 -1.08
C LYS A 28 14.24 16.85 -0.79
N ALA A 29 13.53 17.82 -1.38
CA ALA A 29 12.09 17.94 -1.21
C ALA A 29 11.38 16.67 -1.73
N GLY A 30 11.82 16.13 -2.86
CA GLY A 30 11.33 14.86 -3.40
C GLY A 30 11.53 13.70 -2.42
N GLN A 31 12.74 13.54 -1.88
CA GLN A 31 13.06 12.46 -0.92
C GLN A 31 12.22 12.53 0.36
N ILE A 32 12.12 13.71 0.98
CA ILE A 32 11.33 13.86 2.22
C ILE A 32 9.81 13.81 1.97
N ALA A 33 9.37 14.04 0.72
CA ALA A 33 7.95 14.01 0.37
C ALA A 33 7.39 12.59 0.21
N VAL A 34 8.22 11.56 0.04
CA VAL A 34 7.77 10.18 -0.24
C VAL A 34 6.85 9.65 0.86
N ALA A 35 7.28 9.67 2.13
CA ALA A 35 6.48 9.13 3.23
C ALA A 35 5.19 9.95 3.51
N PRO A 36 5.22 11.30 3.58
CA PRO A 36 4.01 12.11 3.70
C PRO A 36 3.03 11.92 2.54
N THR A 37 3.53 11.82 1.31
CA THR A 37 2.73 11.54 0.12
C THR A 37 1.98 10.23 0.26
N MET A 38 2.67 9.18 0.72
CA MET A 38 2.08 7.86 0.90
C MET A 38 1.02 7.88 2.00
N LEU A 39 1.32 8.51 3.14
CA LEU A 39 0.35 8.67 4.23
C LEU A 39 -0.92 9.40 3.77
N LEU A 40 -0.78 10.55 3.11
CA LEU A 40 -1.92 11.30 2.60
C LEU A 40 -2.69 10.51 1.54
N GLY A 41 -2.00 9.76 0.69
CA GLY A 41 -2.60 8.83 -0.25
C GLY A 41 -3.49 7.80 0.44
N PHE A 42 -3.03 7.24 1.57
CA PHE A 42 -3.81 6.31 2.39
C PHE A 42 -5.00 6.97 3.05
N VAL A 43 -4.82 8.16 3.63
CA VAL A 43 -5.90 8.93 4.26
C VAL A 43 -6.99 9.25 3.23
N PHE A 44 -6.62 9.79 2.07
CA PHE A 44 -7.59 10.12 1.02
C PHE A 44 -8.31 8.89 0.48
N MET A 45 -7.62 7.76 0.33
CA MET A 45 -8.26 6.51 -0.07
C MET A 45 -9.23 6.01 1.00
N GLY A 46 -8.82 5.98 2.27
CA GLY A 46 -9.68 5.56 3.38
C GLY A 46 -10.93 6.44 3.51
N LEU A 47 -10.76 7.76 3.40
CA LEU A 47 -11.87 8.71 3.38
C LEU A 47 -12.79 8.48 2.18
N TYR A 48 -12.24 8.22 0.99
CA TYR A 48 -13.03 7.90 -0.19
C TYR A 48 -13.88 6.63 0.01
N LEU A 49 -13.27 5.54 0.49
CA LEU A 49 -13.94 4.27 0.75
C LEU A 49 -15.05 4.41 1.79
N TRP A 50 -14.78 5.17 2.86
CA TRP A 50 -15.76 5.48 3.89
C TRP A 50 -16.93 6.30 3.34
N ARG A 51 -16.64 7.40 2.63
CA ARG A 51 -17.68 8.31 2.10
C ARG A 51 -18.59 7.61 1.07
N LYS A 52 -18.08 6.60 0.37
CA LYS A 52 -18.84 5.78 -0.58
C LYS A 52 -19.53 4.57 0.07
N ASN A 53 -19.45 4.42 1.39
CA ASN A 53 -20.05 3.33 2.16
C ASN A 53 -19.57 1.92 1.75
N TYR A 54 -18.40 1.79 1.13
CA TYR A 54 -17.86 0.47 0.79
C TYR A 54 -17.54 -0.36 2.03
N LEU A 55 -17.12 0.31 3.11
CA LEU A 55 -16.70 -0.28 4.39
C LEU A 55 -17.87 -0.73 5.29
N THR A 56 -19.12 -0.64 4.83
CA THR A 56 -20.30 -0.97 5.64
C THR A 56 -20.85 -2.36 5.32
N GLY A 57 -21.39 -3.05 6.33
CA GLY A 57 -22.13 -4.31 6.16
C GLY A 57 -21.31 -5.60 6.17
N ASP A 58 -19.99 -5.55 6.31
CA ASP A 58 -19.13 -6.75 6.33
C ASP A 58 -18.63 -7.09 7.73
N LYS A 59 -19.48 -7.76 8.52
CA LYS A 59 -19.11 -8.21 9.88
C LYS A 59 -17.86 -9.13 9.89
N HIS A 60 -17.63 -9.87 8.81
CA HIS A 60 -16.49 -10.78 8.68
C HIS A 60 -15.16 -10.05 8.41
N LEU A 61 -15.19 -8.84 7.84
CA LEU A 61 -13.95 -8.07 7.60
C LEU A 61 -13.30 -7.61 8.92
N TYR A 62 -14.14 -7.38 9.93
CA TYR A 62 -13.73 -6.83 11.22
C TYR A 62 -13.69 -7.87 12.35
N SER A 63 -14.05 -9.13 12.05
CA SER A 63 -14.07 -10.17 13.06
C SER A 63 -12.65 -10.63 13.41
N PRO A 64 -12.33 -10.81 14.71
CA PRO A 64 -11.03 -11.35 15.10
C PRO A 64 -10.88 -12.79 14.60
N VAL A 65 -9.66 -13.13 14.16
CA VAL A 65 -9.29 -14.49 13.77
C VAL A 65 -8.63 -15.23 14.94
N SER A 66 -8.70 -16.56 14.92
CA SER A 66 -8.13 -17.38 15.99
C SER A 66 -6.59 -17.36 15.98
N VAL A 67 -5.99 -17.52 17.16
CA VAL A 67 -4.51 -17.56 17.31
C VAL A 67 -3.84 -18.60 16.42
N PRO A 68 -4.35 -19.84 16.27
CA PRO A 68 -3.76 -20.82 15.36
C PRO A 68 -3.81 -20.35 13.90
N TYR A 69 -4.90 -19.72 13.48
CA TYR A 69 -5.05 -19.21 12.13
C TYR A 69 -4.07 -18.06 11.85
N LEU A 70 -3.86 -17.17 12.82
CA LEU A 70 -2.83 -16.13 12.75
C LEU A 70 -1.43 -16.72 12.63
N ALA A 71 -1.10 -17.73 13.44
CA ALA A 71 0.20 -18.39 13.41
C ALA A 71 0.49 -19.03 12.05
N TRP A 72 -0.48 -19.76 11.48
CA TRP A 72 -0.35 -20.35 10.15
C TRP A 72 -0.25 -19.30 9.05
N SER A 73 -1.01 -18.21 9.15
CA SER A 73 -0.95 -17.10 8.18
C SER A 73 0.42 -16.42 8.19
N LEU A 74 0.99 -16.21 9.39
CA LEU A 74 2.33 -15.65 9.53
C LEU A 74 3.39 -16.59 8.93
N LEU A 75 3.30 -17.89 9.23
CA LEU A 75 4.23 -18.88 8.69
C LEU A 75 4.13 -19.00 7.17
N ALA A 76 2.92 -18.98 6.61
CA ALA A 76 2.69 -18.94 5.17
C ALA A 76 3.30 -17.67 4.54
N GLY A 77 3.12 -16.51 5.16
CA GLY A 77 3.70 -15.24 4.71
C GLY A 77 5.24 -15.24 4.75
N MET A 78 5.85 -15.75 5.82
CA MET A 78 7.30 -15.89 5.90
C MET A 78 7.85 -16.86 4.83
N THR A 79 7.12 -17.94 4.57
CA THR A 79 7.50 -18.93 3.57
C THR A 79 7.40 -18.36 2.16
N SER A 80 6.35 -17.59 1.86
CA SER A 80 6.20 -16.94 0.55
C SER A 80 7.30 -15.90 0.31
N ILE A 81 7.71 -15.14 1.33
CA ILE A 81 8.86 -14.21 1.22
C ILE A 81 10.12 -14.96 0.81
N CYS A 82 10.41 -16.11 1.43
CA CYS A 82 11.57 -16.93 1.07
C CYS A 82 11.49 -17.44 -0.37
N ILE A 83 10.35 -18.01 -0.77
CA ILE A 83 10.14 -18.54 -2.12
C ILE A 83 10.28 -17.42 -3.17
N ILE A 84 9.67 -16.26 -2.94
CA ILE A 84 9.76 -15.12 -3.85
C ILE A 84 11.20 -14.61 -3.91
N GLY A 85 11.92 -14.56 -2.78
CA GLY A 85 13.33 -14.19 -2.76
C GLY A 85 14.21 -15.11 -3.61
N LEU A 86 14.02 -16.42 -3.48
CA LEU A 86 14.73 -17.42 -4.32
C LEU A 86 14.35 -17.32 -5.80
N LEU A 87 13.08 -17.06 -6.12
CA LEU A 87 12.67 -16.85 -7.49
C LEU A 87 13.33 -15.59 -8.07
N MET A 88 13.33 -14.49 -7.32
CA MET A 88 13.92 -13.23 -7.76
C MET A 88 15.44 -13.29 -7.90
N SER A 89 16.15 -14.15 -7.13
CA SER A 89 17.60 -14.34 -7.32
C SER A 89 17.94 -14.99 -8.66
N GLU A 90 17.01 -15.73 -9.26
CA GLU A 90 17.19 -16.30 -10.61
C GLU A 90 16.73 -15.32 -11.71
N LEU A 91 15.80 -14.41 -11.41
CA LEU A 91 15.25 -13.43 -12.36
C LEU A 91 16.05 -12.11 -12.40
N THR A 92 17.38 -12.20 -12.43
CA THR A 92 18.30 -11.04 -12.39
C THR A 92 18.18 -10.08 -13.58
N PHE A 93 17.51 -10.51 -14.67
CA PHE A 93 17.25 -9.66 -15.83
C PHE A 93 16.16 -8.61 -15.57
N LEU A 94 15.35 -8.76 -14.52
CA LEU A 94 14.30 -7.80 -14.18
C LEU A 94 14.87 -6.61 -13.41
N PRO A 95 14.52 -5.36 -13.78
CA PRO A 95 14.99 -4.18 -13.06
C PRO A 95 14.33 -4.08 -11.69
N ASN A 96 15.09 -3.68 -10.68
CA ASN A 96 14.55 -3.36 -9.37
C ASN A 96 14.02 -1.92 -9.36
N LEU A 97 12.77 -1.75 -9.81
CA LEU A 97 12.16 -0.43 -10.06
C LEU A 97 11.86 0.36 -8.77
N LEU A 98 11.65 -0.32 -7.65
CA LEU A 98 11.17 0.31 -6.41
C LEU A 98 12.23 0.40 -5.31
N ASP A 99 13.45 -0.09 -5.54
CA ASP A 99 14.53 -0.18 -4.53
C ASP A 99 14.76 1.14 -3.79
N GLN A 100 15.01 2.21 -4.56
CA GLN A 100 15.26 3.55 -4.01
C GLN A 100 14.06 4.09 -3.22
N THR A 101 12.84 3.77 -3.65
CA THR A 101 11.62 4.20 -2.94
C THR A 101 11.50 3.46 -1.61
N PHE A 102 11.79 2.16 -1.60
CA PHE A 102 11.80 1.36 -0.38
C PHE A 102 12.89 1.80 0.59
N ASP A 103 14.10 2.08 0.12
CA ASP A 103 15.20 2.59 0.95
C ASP A 103 14.80 3.90 1.66
N ILE A 104 14.21 4.84 0.91
CA ILE A 104 13.71 6.11 1.47
C ILE A 104 12.59 5.88 2.49
N LEU A 105 11.66 4.97 2.22
CA LEU A 105 10.57 4.65 3.14
C LEU A 105 11.07 3.93 4.40
N GLN A 106 12.09 3.09 4.28
CA GLN A 106 12.68 2.38 5.41
C GLN A 106 13.63 3.24 6.24
N SER A 107 14.12 4.37 5.72
CA SER A 107 15.02 5.26 6.44
C SER A 107 14.35 6.01 7.61
N GLY A 108 13.02 5.97 7.72
CA GLY A 108 12.27 6.68 8.76
C GLY A 108 11.06 5.92 9.28
N TRP A 109 10.76 6.11 10.57
CA TRP A 109 9.64 5.45 11.25
C TRP A 109 8.28 5.63 10.56
N LEU A 110 8.04 6.82 9.98
CA LEU A 110 6.79 7.09 9.27
C LEU A 110 6.65 6.20 8.03
N GLY A 111 7.70 6.06 7.23
CA GLY A 111 7.67 5.23 6.03
C GLY A 111 7.54 3.75 6.39
N ILE A 112 8.26 3.27 7.42
CA ILE A 112 8.12 1.92 7.98
C ILE A 112 6.67 1.66 8.38
N LEU A 113 6.05 2.54 9.17
CA LEU A 113 4.65 2.39 9.60
C LEU A 113 3.69 2.38 8.40
N CYS A 114 3.97 3.19 7.38
CA CYS A 114 3.15 3.23 6.18
C CYS A 114 3.23 1.91 5.39
N ILE A 115 4.42 1.36 5.12
CA ILE A 115 4.54 0.11 4.34
C ILE A 115 4.17 -1.16 5.13
N SER A 116 4.42 -1.19 6.44
CA SER A 116 4.26 -2.41 7.25
C SER A 116 2.87 -2.55 7.89
N VAL A 117 2.16 -1.44 8.09
CA VAL A 117 0.86 -1.45 8.79
C VAL A 117 -0.22 -0.80 7.94
N LEU A 118 -0.06 0.48 7.60
CA LEU A 118 -1.15 1.22 6.94
C LEU A 118 -1.44 0.72 5.52
N GLY A 119 -0.39 0.35 4.76
CA GLY A 119 -0.50 -0.25 3.43
C GLY A 119 -1.33 -1.52 3.46
N PRO A 120 -0.90 -2.57 4.19
CA PRO A 120 -1.66 -3.83 4.29
C PRO A 120 -3.10 -3.65 4.78
N VAL A 121 -3.34 -2.76 5.76
CA VAL A 121 -4.70 -2.44 6.23
C VAL A 121 -5.53 -1.84 5.10
N LEU A 122 -4.99 -0.85 4.39
CA LEU A 122 -5.72 -0.18 3.32
C LEU A 122 -5.95 -1.10 2.12
N GLU A 123 -4.99 -1.96 1.79
CA GLU A 123 -5.13 -3.00 0.76
C GLU A 123 -6.32 -3.91 1.07
N GLU A 124 -6.43 -4.40 2.30
CA GLU A 124 -7.55 -5.25 2.71
C GLU A 124 -8.89 -4.49 2.60
N LEU A 125 -8.94 -3.23 3.03
CA LEU A 125 -10.14 -2.38 2.90
C LEU A 125 -10.54 -2.11 1.44
N LEU A 126 -9.56 -1.87 0.56
CA LEU A 126 -9.79 -1.57 -0.85
C LEU A 126 -10.15 -2.82 -1.64
N PHE A 127 -9.30 -3.85 -1.57
CA PHE A 127 -9.44 -5.04 -2.40
C PHE A 127 -10.53 -5.96 -1.90
N ARG A 128 -10.66 -6.21 -0.59
CA ARG A 128 -11.73 -7.06 -0.07
C ARG A 128 -12.99 -6.27 0.22
N GLY A 129 -12.85 -5.13 0.90
CA GLY A 129 -13.99 -4.30 1.30
C GLY A 129 -14.72 -3.63 0.15
N ALA A 130 -14.05 -3.31 -0.97
CA ALA A 130 -14.68 -2.66 -2.12
C ALA A 130 -14.65 -3.52 -3.39
N ILE A 131 -13.47 -3.85 -3.91
CA ILE A 131 -13.32 -4.43 -5.26
C ILE A 131 -13.94 -5.83 -5.32
N THR A 132 -13.46 -6.77 -4.50
CA THR A 132 -13.94 -8.16 -4.48
C THR A 132 -15.43 -8.21 -4.17
N LYS A 133 -15.87 -7.43 -3.16
CA LYS A 133 -17.28 -7.32 -2.78
C LYS A 133 -18.18 -6.91 -3.94
N GLU A 134 -17.78 -5.89 -4.70
CA GLU A 134 -18.56 -5.43 -5.85
C GLU A 134 -18.50 -6.40 -7.03
N LEU A 135 -17.35 -7.07 -7.24
CA LEU A 135 -17.24 -8.13 -8.24
C LEU A 135 -18.14 -9.32 -7.91
N LEU A 136 -18.22 -9.74 -6.65
CA LEU A 136 -19.10 -10.83 -6.19
C LEU A 136 -20.59 -10.51 -6.37
N ARG A 137 -20.98 -9.23 -6.38
CA ARG A 137 -22.37 -8.83 -6.68
C ARG A 137 -22.73 -8.99 -8.15
N ARG A 138 -21.74 -9.03 -9.05
CA ARG A 138 -21.93 -8.99 -10.51
C ARG A 138 -21.52 -10.27 -11.22
N TYR A 139 -20.62 -11.05 -10.61
CA TYR A 139 -20.01 -12.22 -11.22
C TYR A 139 -20.06 -13.43 -10.29
N SER A 140 -19.89 -14.63 -10.86
CA SER A 140 -19.73 -15.85 -10.05
C SER A 140 -18.46 -15.79 -9.18
N PRO A 141 -18.41 -16.50 -8.04
CA PRO A 141 -17.28 -16.44 -7.11
C PRO A 141 -15.92 -16.66 -7.76
N ALA A 142 -15.80 -17.66 -8.63
CA ALA A 142 -14.54 -17.95 -9.33
C ALA A 142 -14.08 -16.79 -10.22
N LYS A 143 -15.00 -16.14 -10.96
CA LYS A 143 -14.69 -14.99 -11.81
C LYS A 143 -14.30 -13.77 -10.96
N ALA A 144 -15.02 -13.52 -9.87
CA ALA A 144 -14.72 -12.42 -8.97
C ALA A 144 -13.31 -12.54 -8.36
N ILE A 145 -12.93 -13.75 -7.93
CA ILE A 145 -11.59 -14.03 -7.39
C ILE A 145 -10.52 -13.81 -8.47
N LEU A 146 -10.72 -14.37 -9.67
CA LEU A 146 -9.77 -14.22 -10.78
C LEU A 146 -9.55 -12.75 -11.15
N PHE A 147 -10.62 -11.98 -11.34
CA PHE A 147 -10.53 -10.56 -11.70
C PHE A 147 -9.94 -9.73 -10.57
N SER A 148 -10.31 -9.99 -9.32
CA SER A 148 -9.73 -9.27 -8.19
C SER A 148 -8.23 -9.53 -8.05
N GLY A 149 -7.80 -10.79 -8.23
CA GLY A 149 -6.38 -11.15 -8.20
C GLY A 149 -5.58 -10.50 -9.33
N LEU A 150 -6.14 -10.42 -10.54
CA LEU A 150 -5.51 -9.73 -11.66
C LEU A 150 -5.37 -8.21 -11.40
N ILE A 151 -6.43 -7.57 -10.91
CA ILE A 151 -6.40 -6.13 -10.56
C ILE A 151 -5.39 -5.88 -9.45
N PHE A 152 -5.32 -6.76 -8.44
CA PHE A 152 -4.32 -6.68 -7.38
C PHE A 152 -2.90 -6.76 -7.93
N GLY A 153 -2.61 -7.72 -8.81
CA GLY A 153 -1.30 -7.84 -9.44
C GLY A 153 -0.90 -6.60 -10.24
N ILE A 154 -1.81 -6.09 -11.09
CA ILE A 154 -1.56 -4.88 -11.90
C ILE A 154 -1.34 -3.64 -11.03
N PHE A 155 -2.01 -3.54 -9.88
CA PHE A 155 -1.84 -2.41 -8.96
C PHE A 155 -0.42 -2.30 -8.36
N HIS A 156 0.34 -3.39 -8.36
CA HIS A 156 1.69 -3.46 -7.81
C HIS A 156 2.80 -3.37 -8.89
N LEU A 157 2.43 -3.13 -10.15
CA LEU A 157 3.36 -2.82 -11.25
C LEU A 157 3.58 -1.31 -11.38
#